data_AF-A0A7K6Y5A3-F1
#
_entry.id   AF-A0A7K6Y5A3-F1
#
_cell.length_a   1.000
_cell.length_b   1.000
_cell.length_c   1.000
_cell.angle_alpha   90.00
_cell.angle_beta   90.00
_cell.angle_gamma   90.00
#
_symmetry.space_group_name_H-M   'P 1'
#
loop_
_entity.id
_entity.type
_entity.pdbx_description
1 polymer ?
#
loop_
_entity_poly.entity_id
_entity_poly.type
_entity_poly.pdbx_seq_one_letter_code
_entity_poly.pdbx_strand_id
1 'polypeptide(L)'
;MEEGSTEEFLFKDLDFSSELLRQLNALRQSRMLTDVTLCSGGFEIPCHRNVLASSSPYFKAMFCNNFRESHQPKVTLKGIDADILDQIILYVYTGEILISTENVLCLLETASMLQYTKLFEACSTYLQDKLTPHNCLSMIRLAKVLNCQSLNEKAKAMALKCFPVVASSEDLKDLCPMELIDYLGDDELCGEEEQVFEALMVWVRHDLQARQGYIQELFKKVRLQYVHPTFLFHFIANDSLVQSSPTCRSILESARRHMFSLYSTNTPDIKPMMHVPRRYSSQEFLIIIGGRKDSQQTTRDVLLYDDKTNQWLSLAKLPMRLYKASAVSLHSNIFVLGGMPVSNKKSLVSGNIYIYSLKLNQWRLIEHMLVPRYSHRSLAYKNYILSFGGIGENQEILNSVERYDSVYNTCESMANMPVAVLHPAVAAKDQRVYLFGGEDIMQNPVRLIQVYHVSRNTWFRMETRVVKNVCAPAVVIGDQIIIVGGYTRRIIAYDTKGNKFVKCADMKDRRMHHGATVIKNKLYVTGGRCLTSDNVIKDLDSLDCYDPETDTWTPKGKLPHKLFDHGCLTLQCVPCSDLL
;
A
#
# COMPACT_ATOMS: atom_id res chain seq x y z
N MET A 1 45.79 -33.78 -56.93
CA MET A 1 46.63 -33.43 -55.78
C MET A 1 45.70 -32.72 -54.82
N GLU A 2 45.04 -33.49 -53.97
CA GLU A 2 44.10 -32.96 -52.97
C GLU A 2 44.89 -32.57 -51.72
N GLU A 3 44.63 -31.35 -51.26
CA GLU A 3 45.23 -30.73 -50.09
C GLU A 3 44.89 -31.54 -48.84
N GLY A 4 45.93 -32.04 -48.16
CA GLY A 4 45.79 -32.68 -46.87
C GLY A 4 45.42 -31.65 -45.81
N SER A 5 44.21 -31.73 -45.28
CA SER A 5 43.81 -31.02 -44.07
C SER A 5 44.47 -31.69 -42.86
N THR A 6 45.47 -31.03 -42.29
CA THR A 6 46.09 -31.42 -41.02
C THR A 6 45.06 -31.27 -39.89
N GLU A 7 44.65 -32.38 -39.27
CA GLU A 7 43.83 -32.36 -38.06
C GLU A 7 44.68 -31.86 -36.88
N GLU A 8 44.46 -30.60 -36.47
CA GLU A 8 45.11 -30.00 -35.31
C GLU A 8 44.35 -30.34 -34.02
N PHE A 9 45.07 -30.80 -32.99
CA PHE A 9 44.53 -31.02 -31.64
C PHE A 9 44.95 -29.90 -30.67
N LEU A 10 43.97 -29.17 -30.15
CA LEU A 10 44.19 -28.14 -29.14
C LEU A 10 44.12 -28.73 -27.72
N PHE A 11 45.27 -29.01 -27.11
CA PHE A 11 45.37 -29.38 -25.70
C PHE A 11 45.08 -28.20 -24.78
N LYS A 12 44.19 -28.38 -23.79
CA LYS A 12 43.88 -27.39 -22.74
C LYS A 12 44.05 -28.03 -21.37
N ASP A 13 45.08 -27.64 -20.65
CA ASP A 13 45.25 -27.96 -19.24
C ASP A 13 44.42 -26.98 -18.40
N LEU A 14 43.36 -27.48 -17.74
CA LEU A 14 42.42 -26.67 -16.97
C LEU A 14 43.01 -26.23 -15.61
N ASP A 15 43.98 -26.97 -15.08
CA ASP A 15 44.58 -26.75 -13.76
C ASP A 15 45.92 -26.02 -13.82
N PHE A 16 46.50 -25.85 -15.01
CA PHE A 16 47.78 -25.16 -15.19
C PHE A 16 47.86 -23.80 -14.46
N SER A 17 46.80 -23.00 -14.56
CA SER A 17 46.76 -21.66 -13.97
C SER A 17 46.71 -21.66 -12.43
N SER A 18 45.97 -22.59 -11.83
CA SER A 18 45.87 -22.73 -10.38
C SER A 18 47.13 -23.34 -9.79
N GLU A 19 47.73 -24.33 -10.47
CA GLU A 19 48.99 -24.94 -10.06
C GLU A 19 50.15 -23.94 -10.12
N LEU A 20 50.24 -23.14 -11.19
CA LEU A 20 51.24 -22.10 -11.32
C LEU A 20 51.17 -21.08 -10.17
N LEU A 21 49.97 -20.59 -9.85
CA LEU A 21 49.76 -19.66 -8.74
C LEU A 21 50.13 -20.29 -7.38
N ARG A 22 49.80 -21.58 -7.18
CA ARG A 22 50.19 -22.33 -5.98
C ARG A 22 51.70 -22.41 -5.82
N GLN A 23 52.43 -22.70 -6.90
CA GLN A 23 53.90 -22.73 -6.88
C GLN A 23 54.50 -21.34 -6.64
N LEU A 24 53.94 -20.29 -7.24
CA LEU A 24 54.35 -18.90 -6.99
C LEU A 24 54.15 -18.49 -5.52
N ASN A 25 53.09 -18.98 -4.87
CA ASN A 25 52.88 -18.76 -3.44
C ASN A 25 53.93 -19.49 -2.58
N ALA A 26 54.28 -20.73 -2.93
CA ALA A 26 55.32 -21.50 -2.23
C ALA A 26 56.70 -20.82 -2.32
N LEU A 27 57.03 -20.26 -3.49
CA LEU A 27 58.24 -19.45 -3.68
C LEU A 27 58.22 -18.18 -2.81
N ARG A 28 57.07 -17.49 -2.75
CA ARG A 28 56.89 -16.30 -1.91
C ARG A 28 57.10 -16.62 -0.42
N GLN A 29 56.48 -17.69 0.07
CA GLN A 29 56.63 -18.13 1.47
C GLN A 29 58.09 -18.46 1.82
N SER A 30 58.82 -19.03 0.86
CA SER A 30 60.26 -19.32 0.98
C SER A 30 61.16 -18.11 0.71
N ARG A 31 60.58 -16.93 0.42
CA ARG A 31 61.27 -15.68 0.05
C ARG A 31 62.23 -15.84 -1.15
N MET A 32 61.89 -16.74 -2.06
CA MET A 32 62.67 -16.96 -3.28
C MET A 32 62.12 -16.10 -4.41
N LEU A 33 63.00 -15.40 -5.12
CA LEU A 33 62.69 -14.54 -6.27
C LEU A 33 61.73 -13.38 -5.98
N THR A 34 61.47 -13.05 -4.71
CA THR A 34 60.69 -11.88 -4.31
C THR A 34 61.48 -10.59 -4.54
N ASP A 35 60.94 -9.66 -5.31
CA ASP A 35 61.60 -8.43 -5.82
C ASP A 35 60.97 -7.13 -5.26
N VAL A 36 59.97 -7.26 -4.37
CA VAL A 36 59.37 -6.16 -3.62
C VAL A 36 58.90 -6.63 -2.26
N THR A 37 59.00 -5.74 -1.26
CA THR A 37 58.40 -5.93 0.07
C THR A 37 57.38 -4.83 0.31
N LEU A 38 56.11 -5.23 0.51
CA LEU A 38 55.05 -4.30 0.90
C LEU A 38 55.07 -4.09 2.42
N CYS A 39 54.84 -2.87 2.87
CA CYS A 39 54.88 -2.54 4.28
C CYS A 39 53.64 -1.79 4.72
N SER A 40 53.05 -2.22 5.82
CA SER A 40 52.03 -1.47 6.55
C SER A 40 52.23 -1.61 8.06
N GLY A 41 52.15 -0.50 8.79
CA GLY A 41 52.16 -0.49 10.26
C GLY A 41 53.37 -1.13 10.95
N GLY A 42 54.47 -1.40 10.23
CA GLY A 42 55.66 -2.10 10.73
C GLY A 42 55.79 -3.56 10.28
N PHE A 43 54.78 -4.13 9.62
CA PHE A 43 54.83 -5.47 9.04
C PHE A 43 55.42 -5.43 7.62
N GLU A 44 56.17 -6.46 7.27
CA GLU A 44 56.84 -6.61 5.99
C GLU A 44 56.36 -7.88 5.26
N ILE A 45 55.78 -7.70 4.08
CA ILE A 45 55.21 -8.79 3.28
C ILE A 45 55.99 -8.91 1.97
N PRO A 46 56.88 -9.91 1.81
CA PRO A 46 57.62 -10.12 0.58
C PRO A 46 56.69 -10.64 -0.53
N CYS A 47 56.80 -10.06 -1.72
CA CYS A 47 55.92 -10.32 -2.86
C CYS A 47 56.70 -10.30 -4.19
N HIS A 48 56.01 -10.68 -5.26
CA HIS A 48 56.51 -10.57 -6.63
C HIS A 48 55.79 -9.45 -7.38
N ARG A 49 56.52 -8.47 -7.93
CA ARG A 49 55.94 -7.31 -8.65
C ARG A 49 55.10 -7.74 -9.83
N ASN A 50 55.54 -8.73 -10.58
CA ASN A 50 54.83 -9.24 -11.74
C ASN A 50 53.44 -9.81 -11.37
N VAL A 51 53.31 -10.53 -10.25
CA VAL A 51 52.04 -11.07 -9.76
C VAL A 51 51.13 -9.93 -9.29
N LEU A 52 51.66 -8.97 -8.53
CA LEU A 52 50.90 -7.81 -8.08
C LEU A 52 50.41 -6.94 -9.25
N ALA A 53 51.30 -6.61 -10.20
CA ALA A 53 50.98 -5.83 -11.38
C ALA A 53 50.02 -6.54 -12.34
N SER A 54 50.02 -7.88 -12.37
CA SER A 54 49.07 -8.66 -13.17
C SER A 54 47.71 -8.77 -12.51
N SER A 55 47.66 -8.76 -11.17
CA SER A 55 46.42 -8.97 -10.41
C SER A 55 45.60 -7.69 -10.18
N SER A 56 46.24 -6.51 -10.14
CA SER A 56 45.57 -5.24 -9.86
C SER A 56 46.06 -4.10 -10.75
N PRO A 57 45.15 -3.27 -11.30
CA PRO A 57 45.54 -2.07 -12.05
C PRO A 57 46.27 -1.03 -11.19
N TYR A 58 46.01 -0.97 -9.88
CA TYR A 58 46.73 -0.10 -8.95
C TYR A 58 48.21 -0.45 -8.89
N PHE A 59 48.54 -1.72 -8.66
CA PHE A 59 49.94 -2.18 -8.64
C PHE A 59 50.56 -2.14 -10.03
N LYS A 60 49.79 -2.39 -11.08
CA LYS A 60 50.25 -2.22 -12.47
C LYS A 60 50.71 -0.79 -12.72
N ALA A 61 49.89 0.19 -12.33
CA ALA A 61 50.24 1.60 -12.47
C ALA A 61 51.47 1.94 -11.60
N MET A 62 51.53 1.46 -10.36
CA MET A 62 52.64 1.72 -9.45
C MET A 62 53.99 1.18 -9.96
N PHE A 63 54.01 -0.04 -10.50
CA PHE A 63 55.26 -0.70 -10.89
C PHE A 63 55.64 -0.52 -12.37
N CYS A 64 54.67 -0.34 -13.26
CA CYS A 64 54.93 -0.21 -14.70
C CYS A 64 54.99 1.24 -15.19
N ASN A 65 54.53 2.22 -14.40
CA ASN A 65 54.74 3.63 -14.72
C ASN A 65 55.96 4.16 -13.96
N ASN A 66 56.57 5.26 -14.45
CA ASN A 66 57.79 5.87 -13.90
C ASN A 66 57.59 6.55 -12.52
N PHE A 67 56.89 5.91 -11.59
CA PHE A 67 56.79 6.31 -10.19
C PHE A 67 58.08 5.98 -9.42
N ARG A 68 58.28 6.54 -8.22
CA ARG A 68 59.47 6.26 -7.40
C ARG A 68 59.48 4.83 -6.88
N GLU A 69 58.29 4.31 -6.61
CA GLU A 69 57.98 2.99 -6.06
C GLU A 69 58.34 1.85 -7.02
N SER A 70 58.44 2.11 -8.33
CA SER A 70 58.86 1.12 -9.32
C SER A 70 60.32 0.68 -9.15
N HIS A 71 61.16 1.52 -8.53
CA HIS A 71 62.58 1.24 -8.30
C HIS A 71 62.92 0.95 -6.83
N GLN A 72 61.95 1.07 -5.92
CA GLN A 72 62.18 0.87 -4.49
C GLN A 72 61.95 -0.59 -4.07
N PRO A 73 62.91 -1.25 -3.40
CA PRO A 73 62.73 -2.64 -2.95
C PRO A 73 61.66 -2.79 -1.85
N LYS A 74 61.32 -1.70 -1.16
CA LYS A 74 60.37 -1.65 -0.04
C LYS A 74 59.36 -0.53 -0.27
N VAL A 75 58.08 -0.85 -0.32
CA VAL A 75 56.98 0.09 -0.60
C VAL A 75 56.05 0.16 0.61
N THR A 76 55.88 1.35 1.19
CA THR A 76 54.98 1.54 2.34
C THR A 76 53.60 1.99 1.90
N LEU A 77 52.59 1.16 2.15
CA LEU A 77 51.19 1.48 1.91
C LEU A 77 50.61 2.12 3.17
N LYS A 78 50.15 3.37 3.06
CA LYS A 78 49.53 4.10 4.17
C LYS A 78 48.02 3.86 4.19
N GLY A 79 47.45 3.68 5.39
CA GLY A 79 46.00 3.58 5.57
C GLY A 79 45.40 2.20 5.30
N ILE A 80 46.21 1.14 5.23
CA ILE A 80 45.75 -0.25 5.11
C ILE A 80 46.17 -0.99 6.37
N ASP A 81 45.27 -1.74 7.00
CA ASP A 81 45.63 -2.60 8.13
C ASP A 81 46.57 -3.74 7.69
N ALA A 82 47.55 -4.11 8.53
CA ALA A 82 48.56 -5.10 8.17
C ALA A 82 47.96 -6.50 7.94
N ASP A 83 46.98 -6.90 8.74
CA ASP A 83 46.33 -8.22 8.64
C ASP A 83 45.46 -8.28 7.39
N ILE A 84 44.77 -7.17 7.07
CA ILE A 84 43.97 -7.04 5.84
C ILE A 84 44.85 -7.09 4.59
N LEU A 85 46.01 -6.42 4.64
CA LEU A 85 46.97 -6.47 3.54
C LEU A 85 47.48 -7.90 3.33
N ASP A 86 47.85 -8.62 4.40
CA ASP A 86 48.29 -10.02 4.28
C ASP A 86 47.21 -10.93 3.70
N GLN A 87 45.96 -10.77 4.13
CA GLN A 87 44.81 -11.51 3.57
C GLN A 87 44.61 -11.25 2.08
N ILE A 88 44.71 -9.99 1.63
CA ILE A 88 44.60 -9.63 0.21
C ILE A 88 45.78 -10.18 -0.59
N ILE A 89 47.00 -10.15 -0.04
CA ILE A 89 48.16 -10.73 -0.70
C ILE A 89 47.99 -12.25 -0.81
N LEU A 90 47.54 -12.93 0.25
CA LEU A 90 47.23 -14.35 0.18
C LEU A 90 46.19 -14.63 -0.93
N TYR A 91 45.11 -13.84 -0.99
CA TYR A 91 44.10 -13.90 -2.05
C TYR A 91 44.68 -13.74 -3.45
N VAL A 92 45.65 -12.85 -3.66
CA VAL A 92 46.30 -12.67 -4.98
C VAL A 92 47.01 -13.95 -5.43
N TYR A 93 47.54 -14.74 -4.50
CA TYR A 93 48.26 -15.98 -4.80
C TYR A 93 47.40 -17.24 -4.75
N THR A 94 46.26 -17.24 -4.06
CA THR A 94 45.40 -18.43 -3.89
C THR A 94 44.05 -18.32 -4.57
N GLY A 95 43.56 -17.10 -4.80
CA GLY A 95 42.18 -16.83 -5.21
C GLY A 95 41.16 -16.93 -4.07
N GLU A 96 41.61 -17.18 -2.84
CA GLU A 96 40.74 -17.46 -1.69
C GLU A 96 40.89 -16.41 -0.59
N ILE A 97 39.78 -15.99 0.01
CA ILE A 97 39.76 -15.08 1.16
C ILE A 97 38.51 -15.32 2.01
N LEU A 98 38.67 -15.21 3.33
CA LEU A 98 37.58 -15.36 4.28
C LEU A 98 36.96 -13.99 4.59
N ILE A 99 35.69 -13.80 4.26
CA ILE A 99 34.95 -12.57 4.56
C ILE A 99 34.10 -12.80 5.82
N SER A 100 34.29 -11.94 6.83
CA SER A 100 33.60 -11.94 8.11
C SER A 100 32.99 -10.57 8.42
N THR A 101 32.14 -10.49 9.44
CA THR A 101 31.55 -9.21 9.88
C THR A 101 32.58 -8.23 10.42
N GLU A 102 33.72 -8.72 10.91
CA GLU A 102 34.77 -7.90 11.52
C GLU A 102 35.71 -7.32 10.46
N ASN A 103 36.02 -8.08 9.40
CA ASN A 103 37.00 -7.65 8.39
C ASN A 103 36.36 -7.01 7.14
N VAL A 104 35.06 -7.21 6.88
CA VAL A 104 34.43 -6.82 5.61
C VAL A 104 34.54 -5.34 5.28
N LEU A 105 34.46 -4.45 6.26
CA LEU A 105 34.56 -2.99 6.02
C LEU A 105 35.96 -2.61 5.55
N CYS A 106 36.98 -3.04 6.29
CA CYS A 106 38.38 -2.79 5.93
C CYS A 106 38.76 -3.48 4.62
N LEU A 107 38.25 -4.69 4.36
CA LEU A 107 38.43 -5.41 3.09
C LEU A 107 37.80 -4.65 1.93
N LEU A 108 36.58 -4.14 2.09
CA LEU A 108 35.87 -3.42 1.04
C LEU A 108 36.56 -2.10 0.69
N GLU A 109 37.01 -1.34 1.71
CA GLU A 109 37.82 -0.12 1.55
C GLU A 109 39.14 -0.41 0.84
N THR A 110 39.86 -1.44 1.30
CA THR A 110 41.17 -1.79 0.73
C THR A 110 41.04 -2.36 -0.68
N ALA A 111 40.02 -3.16 -0.96
CA ALA A 111 39.73 -3.68 -2.30
C ALA A 111 39.38 -2.55 -3.28
N SER A 112 38.64 -1.53 -2.82
CA SER A 112 38.39 -0.33 -3.62
C SER A 112 39.67 0.44 -3.90
N MET A 113 40.48 0.71 -2.86
CA MET A 113 41.75 1.43 -2.96
C MET A 113 42.74 0.75 -3.91
N LEU A 114 42.91 -0.57 -3.74
CA LEU A 114 43.82 -1.40 -4.54
C LEU A 114 43.17 -1.89 -5.85
N GLN A 115 41.95 -1.46 -6.18
CA GLN A 115 41.23 -1.77 -7.41
C GLN A 115 41.00 -3.28 -7.67
N TYR A 116 40.75 -4.06 -6.62
CA TYR A 116 40.30 -5.46 -6.72
C TYR A 116 38.77 -5.55 -6.82
N THR A 117 38.22 -5.35 -8.02
CA THR A 117 36.77 -5.26 -8.27
C THR A 117 35.99 -6.51 -7.86
N LYS A 118 36.50 -7.71 -8.17
CA LYS A 118 35.84 -8.99 -7.80
C LYS A 118 35.74 -9.17 -6.29
N LEU A 119 36.79 -8.78 -5.55
CA LEU A 119 36.80 -8.83 -4.09
C LEU A 119 35.81 -7.80 -3.53
N PHE A 120 35.80 -6.59 -4.09
CA PHE A 120 34.84 -5.54 -3.72
C PHE A 120 33.38 -6.01 -3.92
N GLU A 121 33.08 -6.66 -5.05
CA GLU A 121 31.75 -7.23 -5.33
C GLU A 121 31.38 -8.37 -4.35
N ALA A 122 32.33 -9.23 -3.99
CA ALA A 122 32.11 -10.28 -3.00
C ALA A 122 31.81 -9.71 -1.60
N CYS A 123 32.58 -8.70 -1.16
CA CYS A 123 32.32 -7.98 0.10
C CYS A 123 30.96 -7.26 0.07
N SER A 124 30.61 -6.62 -1.05
CA SER A 124 29.28 -6.00 -1.22
C SER A 124 28.15 -7.01 -1.14
N THR A 125 28.30 -8.18 -1.79
CA THR A 125 27.30 -9.26 -1.76
C THR A 125 27.12 -9.79 -0.33
N TYR A 126 28.22 -9.99 0.41
CA TYR A 126 28.16 -10.39 1.81
C TYR A 126 27.39 -9.37 2.69
N LEU A 127 27.64 -8.06 2.51
CA LEU A 127 26.90 -7.01 3.23
C LEU A 127 25.42 -6.98 2.86
N GLN A 128 25.10 -7.22 1.59
CA GLN A 128 23.73 -7.29 1.12
C GLN A 128 22.95 -8.47 1.72
N ASP A 129 23.61 -9.60 1.99
CA ASP A 129 23.01 -10.77 2.65
C ASP A 129 22.83 -10.58 4.16
N LYS A 130 23.60 -9.66 4.77
CA LYS A 130 23.48 -9.25 6.18
C LYS A 130 22.66 -7.98 6.39
N LEU A 131 21.96 -7.52 5.35
CA LEU A 131 21.11 -6.35 5.43
C LEU A 131 19.87 -6.63 6.28
N THR A 132 19.60 -5.75 7.23
CA THR A 132 18.44 -5.83 8.14
C THR A 132 17.75 -4.48 8.20
N PRO A 133 16.46 -4.42 8.60
CA PRO A 133 15.77 -3.15 8.79
C PRO A 133 16.48 -2.21 9.78
N HIS A 134 17.21 -2.75 10.76
CA HIS A 134 17.90 -1.96 11.77
C HIS A 134 19.24 -1.37 11.30
N ASN A 135 19.90 -1.95 10.29
CA ASN A 135 21.20 -1.46 9.79
C ASN A 135 21.12 -0.79 8.40
N CYS A 136 19.94 -0.79 7.75
CA CYS A 136 19.81 -0.36 6.36
C CYS A 136 20.23 1.11 6.14
N LEU A 137 19.90 2.03 7.07
CA LEU A 137 20.30 3.44 6.98
C LEU A 137 21.81 3.63 7.08
N SER A 138 22.46 2.90 7.99
CA SER A 138 23.92 2.88 8.10
C SER A 138 24.59 2.27 6.86
N MET A 139 24.00 1.22 6.28
CA MET A 139 24.48 0.63 5.02
C MET A 139 24.33 1.58 3.83
N ILE A 140 23.27 2.40 3.77
CA ILE A 140 23.13 3.45 2.74
C ILE A 140 24.26 4.47 2.86
N ARG A 141 24.57 4.92 4.08
CA ARG A 141 25.67 5.87 4.35
C ARG A 141 27.02 5.28 3.94
N LEU A 142 27.30 4.04 4.36
CA LEU A 142 28.50 3.31 3.96
C LEU A 142 28.62 3.16 2.44
N ALA A 143 27.52 2.76 1.78
CA ALA A 143 27.49 2.57 0.34
C ALA A 143 27.77 3.88 -0.44
N LYS A 144 27.31 5.03 0.07
CA LYS A 144 27.64 6.34 -0.51
C LYS A 144 29.12 6.68 -0.36
N VAL A 145 29.70 6.46 0.82
CA VAL A 145 31.13 6.72 1.09
C VAL A 145 32.02 5.88 0.18
N LEU A 146 31.65 4.61 -0.05
CA LEU A 146 32.41 3.67 -0.87
C LEU A 146 32.03 3.67 -2.36
N ASN A 147 31.09 4.53 -2.77
CA ASN A 147 30.53 4.58 -4.12
C ASN A 147 29.99 3.20 -4.62
N CYS A 148 29.41 2.41 -3.71
CA CYS A 148 28.84 1.10 -3.99
C CYS A 148 27.35 1.21 -4.35
N GLN A 149 27.04 1.32 -5.64
CA GLN A 149 25.65 1.52 -6.10
C GLN A 149 24.73 0.33 -5.79
N SER A 150 25.19 -0.90 -5.99
CA SER A 150 24.40 -2.12 -5.75
C SER A 150 23.94 -2.27 -4.29
N LEU A 151 24.85 -2.00 -3.33
CA LEU A 151 24.52 -2.00 -1.91
C LEU A 151 23.57 -0.85 -1.56
N ASN A 152 23.78 0.34 -2.14
CA ASN A 152 22.92 1.50 -1.90
C ASN A 152 21.48 1.22 -2.34
N GLU A 153 21.28 0.73 -3.56
CA GLU A 153 19.95 0.44 -4.11
C GLU A 153 19.21 -0.59 -3.27
N LYS A 154 19.87 -1.69 -2.89
CA LYS A 154 19.26 -2.75 -2.07
C LYS A 154 18.97 -2.28 -0.64
N ALA A 155 19.87 -1.51 -0.04
CA ALA A 155 19.68 -0.92 1.28
C ALA A 155 18.55 0.12 1.29
N LYS A 156 18.48 0.97 0.25
CA LYS A 156 17.39 1.94 0.06
C LYS A 156 16.05 1.24 -0.15
N ALA A 157 15.99 0.21 -0.99
CA ALA A 157 14.78 -0.57 -1.22
C ALA A 157 14.26 -1.22 0.08
N MET A 158 15.14 -1.75 0.93
CA MET A 158 14.76 -2.28 2.24
C MET A 158 14.29 -1.17 3.20
N ALA A 159 15.00 -0.05 3.25
CA ALA A 159 14.63 1.08 4.09
C ALA A 159 13.23 1.61 3.73
N LEU A 160 12.90 1.68 2.45
CA LEU A 160 11.58 2.11 1.97
C LEU A 160 10.49 1.08 2.30
N LYS A 161 10.77 -0.22 2.08
CA LYS A 161 9.81 -1.30 2.31
C LYS A 161 9.50 -1.53 3.80
N CYS A 162 10.50 -1.42 4.66
CA CYS A 162 10.40 -1.69 6.10
C CYS A 162 10.32 -0.40 6.94
N PHE A 163 9.74 0.67 6.39
CA PHE A 163 9.67 1.98 7.05
C PHE A 163 9.16 1.94 8.50
N PRO A 164 8.10 1.18 8.88
CA PRO A 164 7.63 1.18 10.27
C PRO A 164 8.69 0.76 11.29
N VAL A 165 9.56 -0.18 10.92
CA VAL A 165 10.67 -0.66 11.77
C VAL A 165 11.80 0.36 11.77
N VAL A 166 12.13 0.93 10.60
CA VAL A 166 13.21 1.92 10.43
C VAL A 166 12.87 3.23 11.14
N ALA A 167 11.61 3.66 11.12
CA ALA A 167 11.11 4.85 11.80
C ALA A 167 11.31 4.78 13.33
N SER A 168 11.36 3.57 13.88
CA SER A 168 11.60 3.33 15.31
C SER A 168 13.09 3.14 15.66
N SER A 169 13.97 3.13 14.66
CA SER A 169 15.41 2.90 14.87
C SER A 169 16.14 4.13 15.39
N GLU A 170 17.21 3.91 16.15
CA GLU A 170 18.12 5.00 16.57
C GLU A 170 18.83 5.63 15.37
N ASP A 171 19.19 4.83 14.35
CA ASP A 171 19.83 5.28 13.11
C ASP A 171 19.07 6.41 12.41
N LEU A 172 17.74 6.46 12.53
CA LEU A 172 16.91 7.53 11.97
C LEU A 172 17.28 8.89 12.59
N LYS A 173 17.54 8.93 13.90
CA LYS A 173 17.84 10.17 14.65
C LYS A 173 19.17 10.78 14.25
N ASP A 174 20.08 9.97 13.70
CA ASP A 174 21.42 10.37 13.25
C ASP A 174 21.44 10.86 11.79
N LEU A 175 20.33 10.76 11.06
CA LEU A 175 20.25 11.26 9.69
C LEU A 175 20.43 12.78 9.66
N CYS A 176 21.16 13.27 8.65
CA CYS A 176 21.21 14.70 8.39
C CYS A 176 19.89 15.22 7.81
N PRO A 177 19.62 16.53 7.86
CA PRO A 177 18.35 17.09 7.40
C PRO A 177 18.00 16.74 5.95
N MET A 178 19.00 16.77 5.04
CA MET A 178 18.79 16.46 3.62
C MET A 178 18.45 14.99 3.39
N GLU A 179 19.14 14.08 4.08
CA GLU A 179 18.86 12.65 3.98
C GLU A 179 17.45 12.30 4.46
N LEU A 180 16.98 12.96 5.53
CA LEU A 180 15.62 12.74 6.03
C LEU A 180 14.57 13.33 5.09
N ILE A 181 14.82 14.52 4.52
CA ILE A 181 13.92 15.15 3.53
C ILE A 181 13.76 14.25 2.30
N ASP A 182 14.86 13.66 1.82
CA ASP A 182 14.85 12.74 0.69
C ASP A 182 14.13 11.43 1.05
N TYR A 183 14.41 10.87 2.23
CA TYR A 183 13.81 9.62 2.68
C TYR A 183 12.30 9.73 2.92
N LEU A 184 11.85 10.72 3.68
CA LEU A 184 10.41 10.94 3.93
C LEU A 184 9.68 11.46 2.68
N GLY A 185 10.40 12.10 1.75
CA GLY A 185 9.87 12.58 0.48
C GLY A 185 9.65 11.50 -0.57
N ASP A 186 10.25 10.31 -0.41
CA ASP A 186 10.25 9.26 -1.42
C ASP A 186 8.83 8.66 -1.64
N ASP A 187 8.41 8.57 -2.90
CA ASP A 187 7.11 8.02 -3.29
C ASP A 187 7.00 6.50 -3.07
N GLU A 188 8.11 5.79 -2.93
CA GLU A 188 8.13 4.33 -2.72
C GLU A 188 8.11 3.92 -1.25
N LEU A 189 8.11 4.88 -0.32
CA LEU A 189 8.07 4.61 1.12
C LEU A 189 6.78 3.86 1.50
N CYS A 190 6.94 2.73 2.19
CA CYS A 190 5.86 1.83 2.57
C CYS A 190 5.44 2.07 4.04
N GLY A 191 4.60 3.08 4.27
CA GLY A 191 4.10 3.42 5.61
C GLY A 191 2.84 4.27 5.59
N GLU A 192 2.17 4.32 6.74
CA GLU A 192 1.05 5.24 7.00
C GLU A 192 1.59 6.68 7.16
N GLU A 193 0.87 7.69 6.68
CA GLU A 193 1.34 9.09 6.79
C GLU A 193 1.40 9.58 8.24
N GLU A 194 0.59 8.98 9.13
CA GLU A 194 0.68 9.18 10.58
C GLU A 194 2.08 8.80 11.09
N GLN A 195 2.61 7.65 10.66
CA GLN A 195 3.96 7.19 11.04
C GLN A 195 5.04 8.08 10.45
N VAL A 196 4.84 8.60 9.23
CA VAL A 196 5.75 9.57 8.61
C VAL A 196 5.82 10.85 9.45
N PHE A 197 4.68 11.35 9.91
CA PHE A 197 4.62 12.49 10.81
C PHE A 197 5.27 12.20 12.16
N GLU A 198 5.00 11.05 12.76
CA GLU A 198 5.63 10.64 14.03
C GLU A 198 7.16 10.55 13.90
N ALA A 199 7.66 9.91 12.85
CA ALA A 199 9.11 9.80 12.57
C ALA A 199 9.78 11.18 12.43
N LEU A 200 9.12 12.10 11.70
CA LEU A 200 9.55 13.49 11.59
C LEU A 200 9.64 14.15 12.97
N MET A 201 8.60 14.01 13.81
CA MET A 201 8.58 14.63 15.13
C MET A 201 9.61 14.02 16.08
N VAL A 202 9.86 12.72 16.01
CA VAL A 202 10.93 12.04 16.76
C VAL A 202 12.30 12.63 16.40
N TRP A 203 12.57 12.81 15.10
CA TRP A 203 13.84 13.37 14.64
C TRP A 203 14.01 14.85 15.04
N VAL A 204 12.97 15.67 14.93
CA VAL A 204 13.02 17.10 15.32
C VAL A 204 13.22 17.25 16.83
N ARG A 205 12.50 16.46 17.63
CA ARG A 205 12.57 16.54 19.10
C ARG A 205 13.87 15.99 19.69
N HIS A 206 14.62 15.16 18.95
CA HIS A 206 15.93 14.66 19.37
C HIS A 206 16.97 15.78 19.57
N ASP A 207 16.94 16.81 18.73
CA ASP A 207 17.79 18.00 18.88
C ASP A 207 16.99 19.25 18.46
N LEU A 208 16.12 19.70 19.37
CA LEU A 208 15.15 20.75 19.08
C LEU A 208 15.83 22.07 18.66
N GLN A 209 16.97 22.41 19.28
CA GLN A 209 17.64 23.68 19.06
C GLN A 209 18.17 23.80 17.63
N ALA A 210 18.86 22.75 17.13
CA ALA A 210 19.40 22.75 15.77
C ALA A 210 18.35 22.41 14.71
N ARG A 211 17.33 21.60 15.04
CA ARG A 211 16.45 20.98 14.04
C ARG A 211 15.11 21.69 13.83
N GLN A 212 14.65 22.54 14.75
CA GLN A 212 13.35 23.22 14.63
C GLN A 212 13.17 24.00 13.32
N GLY A 213 14.24 24.57 12.75
CA GLY A 213 14.17 25.34 11.50
C GLY A 213 13.80 24.50 10.26
N TYR A 214 14.01 23.18 10.32
CA TYR A 214 13.73 22.26 9.21
C TYR A 214 12.28 21.75 9.22
N ILE A 215 11.51 22.01 10.29
CA ILE A 215 10.13 21.51 10.41
C ILE A 215 9.27 21.92 9.21
N GLN A 216 9.45 23.13 8.70
CA GLN A 216 8.66 23.65 7.57
C GLN A 216 8.94 22.91 6.25
N GLU A 217 10.15 22.42 6.03
CA GLU A 217 10.50 21.67 4.83
C GLU A 217 10.12 20.19 4.96
N LEU A 218 10.33 19.62 6.15
CA LEU A 218 9.94 18.24 6.46
C LEU A 218 8.41 18.07 6.46
N PHE A 219 7.66 19.04 6.99
CA PHE A 219 6.20 18.95 7.08
C PHE A 219 5.53 18.94 5.69
N LYS A 220 6.13 19.59 4.68
CA LYS A 220 5.69 19.51 3.28
C LYS A 220 5.80 18.08 2.70
N LYS A 221 6.61 17.20 3.30
CA LYS A 221 6.75 15.80 2.88
C LYS A 221 5.68 14.88 3.46
N VAL A 222 4.95 15.33 4.48
CA VAL A 222 3.80 14.61 5.05
C VAL A 222 2.57 14.89 4.20
N ARG A 223 1.98 13.84 3.61
CA ARG A 223 0.84 13.96 2.69
C ARG A 223 -0.45 13.98 3.49
N LEU A 224 -0.77 15.14 4.07
CA LEU A 224 -1.92 15.32 4.97
C LEU A 224 -3.27 14.83 4.41
N GLN A 225 -3.43 14.77 3.08
CA GLN A 225 -4.62 14.24 2.42
C GLN A 225 -4.89 12.76 2.69
N TYR A 226 -3.87 11.99 3.09
CA TYR A 226 -3.97 10.57 3.42
C TYR A 226 -3.86 10.30 4.92
N VAL A 227 -3.69 11.34 5.74
CA VAL A 227 -3.74 11.23 7.20
C VAL A 227 -5.20 11.12 7.64
N HIS A 228 -5.49 10.21 8.56
CA HIS A 228 -6.81 10.05 9.16
C HIS A 228 -7.26 11.40 9.76
N PRO A 229 -8.48 11.88 9.46
CA PRO A 229 -8.93 13.19 9.92
C PRO A 229 -8.79 13.37 11.43
N THR A 230 -9.22 12.38 12.22
CA THR A 230 -9.07 12.41 13.69
C THR A 230 -7.63 12.62 14.14
N PHE A 231 -6.64 12.00 13.47
CA PHE A 231 -5.23 12.19 13.80
C PHE A 231 -4.76 13.61 13.46
N LEU A 232 -5.14 14.09 12.27
CA LEU A 232 -4.84 15.46 11.84
C LEU A 232 -5.39 16.51 12.82
N PHE A 233 -6.65 16.40 13.23
CA PHE A 233 -7.33 17.41 14.04
C PHE A 233 -6.99 17.35 15.52
N HIS A 234 -6.83 16.15 16.09
CA HIS A 234 -6.56 16.00 17.52
C HIS A 234 -5.07 15.99 17.88
N PHE A 235 -4.19 15.53 16.97
CA PHE A 235 -2.76 15.40 17.25
C PHE A 235 -1.95 16.44 16.48
N ILE A 236 -1.94 16.39 15.14
CA ILE A 236 -1.07 17.27 14.33
C ILE A 236 -1.43 18.74 14.55
N ALA A 237 -2.72 19.08 14.49
CA ALA A 237 -3.17 20.46 14.62
C ALA A 237 -2.99 21.04 16.03
N ASN A 238 -2.80 20.21 17.06
CA ASN A 238 -2.60 20.67 18.43
C ASN A 238 -1.12 20.68 18.86
N ASP A 239 -0.20 20.24 17.99
CA ASP A 239 1.23 20.22 18.31
C ASP A 239 1.83 21.64 18.32
N SER A 240 2.59 21.95 19.37
CA SER A 240 3.15 23.29 19.61
C SER A 240 4.20 23.71 18.57
N LEU A 241 4.99 22.78 18.04
CA LEU A 241 6.03 23.06 17.04
C LEU A 241 5.41 23.28 15.65
N VAL A 242 4.33 22.57 15.34
CA VAL A 242 3.57 22.77 14.11
C VAL A 242 2.86 24.13 14.15
N GLN A 243 2.29 24.51 15.31
CA GLN A 243 1.60 25.79 15.47
C GLN A 243 2.54 27.01 15.51
N SER A 244 3.77 26.86 16.00
CA SER A 244 4.74 27.97 16.04
C SER A 244 5.17 28.43 14.63
N SER A 245 5.18 27.51 13.66
CA SER A 245 5.55 27.81 12.27
C SER A 245 4.37 28.35 11.44
N PRO A 246 4.47 29.56 10.85
CA PRO A 246 3.41 30.12 10.01
C PRO A 246 3.18 29.29 8.74
N THR A 247 4.24 28.72 8.17
CA THR A 247 4.17 27.86 6.97
C THR A 247 3.35 26.60 7.26
N CYS A 248 3.62 25.94 8.39
CA CYS A 248 2.89 24.74 8.79
C CYS A 248 1.42 25.04 9.08
N ARG A 249 1.11 26.19 9.71
CA ARG A 249 -0.27 26.65 9.92
C ARG A 249 -1.03 26.87 8.60
N SER A 250 -0.40 27.52 7.63
CA SER A 250 -1.00 27.69 6.30
C SER A 250 -1.28 26.35 5.60
N ILE A 251 -0.36 25.40 5.72
CA ILE A 251 -0.53 24.03 5.18
C ILE A 251 -1.71 23.33 5.88
N LEU A 252 -1.81 23.41 7.21
CA LEU A 252 -2.93 22.86 7.97
C LEU A 252 -4.26 23.51 7.58
N GLU A 253 -4.35 24.83 7.49
CA GLU A 253 -5.56 25.54 7.08
C GLU A 253 -5.98 25.17 5.65
N SER A 254 -5.02 24.99 4.75
CA SER A 254 -5.28 24.47 3.41
C SER A 254 -5.84 23.05 3.48
N ALA A 255 -5.21 22.14 4.23
CA ALA A 255 -5.70 20.76 4.39
C ALA A 255 -7.11 20.72 5.01
N ARG A 256 -7.36 21.51 6.06
CA ARG A 256 -8.67 21.66 6.70
C ARG A 256 -9.73 22.12 5.72
N ARG A 257 -9.42 23.15 4.91
CA ARG A 257 -10.31 23.63 3.85
C ARG A 257 -10.57 22.53 2.83
N HIS A 258 -9.58 21.78 2.36
CA HIS A 258 -9.84 20.71 1.39
C HIS A 258 -10.68 19.56 1.97
N MET A 259 -10.45 19.17 3.22
CA MET A 259 -11.18 18.08 3.88
C MET A 259 -12.65 18.43 4.16
N PHE A 260 -12.91 19.66 4.64
CA PHE A 260 -14.26 20.08 5.01
C PHE A 260 -14.97 20.93 3.96
N SER A 261 -14.27 21.48 2.96
CA SER A 261 -14.91 22.33 1.98
C SER A 261 -15.92 21.52 1.18
N LEU A 262 -17.18 21.86 1.37
CA LEU A 262 -18.30 21.42 0.56
C LEU A 262 -18.41 22.23 -0.75
N TYR A 263 -17.52 23.21 -0.96
CA TYR A 263 -17.41 24.05 -2.15
C TYR A 263 -16.02 23.90 -2.77
N SER A 264 -15.91 23.27 -3.93
CA SER A 264 -14.67 23.36 -4.71
C SER A 264 -14.57 24.79 -5.26
N THR A 265 -13.77 25.64 -4.64
CA THR A 265 -13.24 26.80 -5.36
C THR A 265 -12.19 26.25 -6.32
N ASN A 266 -12.54 26.18 -7.60
CA ASN A 266 -11.55 26.21 -8.67
C ASN A 266 -10.85 27.57 -8.60
N THR A 267 -9.90 27.75 -7.68
CA THR A 267 -8.90 28.80 -7.78
C THR A 267 -7.81 28.30 -8.71
N PRO A 268 -7.53 28.97 -9.85
CA PRO A 268 -6.57 28.49 -10.84
C PRO A 268 -5.10 28.45 -10.38
N ASP A 269 -4.75 29.01 -9.22
CA ASP A 269 -3.34 29.32 -8.88
C ASP A 269 -2.70 28.49 -7.77
N ILE A 270 -3.35 27.41 -7.33
CA ILE A 270 -2.66 26.39 -6.55
C ILE A 270 -3.03 25.07 -7.21
N LYS A 271 -2.16 24.57 -8.08
CA LYS A 271 -2.15 23.12 -8.36
C LYS A 271 -2.22 22.47 -6.98
N PRO A 272 -3.27 21.69 -6.63
CA PRO A 272 -3.15 20.83 -5.46
C PRO A 272 -1.80 20.15 -5.65
N MET A 273 -0.93 20.18 -4.65
CA MET A 273 0.29 19.37 -4.69
C MET A 273 -0.24 17.94 -4.76
N MET A 274 -0.49 17.47 -5.98
CA MET A 274 -0.96 16.14 -6.31
C MET A 274 0.25 15.26 -6.05
N HIS A 275 0.55 15.08 -4.78
CA HIS A 275 1.40 13.98 -4.36
C HIS A 275 0.67 12.75 -4.85
N VAL A 276 1.34 12.02 -5.75
CA VAL A 276 0.97 10.66 -6.08
C VAL A 276 0.79 9.92 -4.74
N PRO A 277 -0.27 9.15 -4.50
CA PRO A 277 -0.31 8.27 -3.33
C PRO A 277 0.98 7.44 -3.31
N ARG A 278 1.61 7.23 -2.15
CA ARG A 278 2.86 6.45 -2.09
C ARG A 278 2.62 5.09 -2.77
N ARG A 279 3.55 4.65 -3.64
CA ARG A 279 3.39 3.49 -4.54
C ARG A 279 2.96 2.21 -3.83
N TYR A 280 3.27 2.08 -2.54
CA TYR A 280 2.99 0.89 -1.73
C TYR A 280 1.94 1.08 -0.61
N SER A 281 1.36 2.28 -0.43
CA SER A 281 0.58 2.57 0.77
C SER A 281 -0.88 2.12 0.74
N SER A 282 -1.40 1.56 -0.35
CA SER A 282 -2.81 1.20 -0.37
C SER A 282 -3.14 0.17 -1.45
N GLN A 283 -3.42 -1.07 -1.04
CA GLN A 283 -4.07 -2.06 -1.88
C GLN A 283 -5.58 -2.01 -1.63
N GLU A 284 -6.34 -2.20 -2.70
CA GLU A 284 -7.79 -2.34 -2.64
C GLU A 284 -8.15 -3.82 -2.49
N PHE A 285 -8.90 -4.14 -1.44
CA PHE A 285 -9.36 -5.48 -1.13
C PHE A 285 -10.88 -5.56 -1.24
N LEU A 286 -11.40 -6.67 -1.77
CA LEU A 286 -12.82 -6.99 -1.74
C LEU A 286 -13.15 -7.61 -0.40
N ILE A 287 -14.12 -7.02 0.31
CA ILE A 287 -14.59 -7.54 1.59
C ILE A 287 -16.09 -7.85 1.53
N ILE A 288 -16.45 -9.02 2.02
CA ILE A 288 -17.82 -9.48 2.20
C ILE A 288 -18.13 -9.56 3.69
N ILE A 289 -19.30 -9.04 4.09
CA ILE A 289 -19.69 -8.95 5.50
C ILE A 289 -21.12 -9.42 5.69
N GLY A 290 -21.33 -10.37 6.60
CA GLY A 290 -22.65 -10.79 7.03
C GLY A 290 -23.50 -11.34 5.88
N GLY A 291 -24.79 -11.03 5.88
CA GLY A 291 -25.76 -11.57 4.92
C GLY A 291 -26.38 -12.89 5.37
N ARG A 292 -27.02 -13.58 4.44
CA ARG A 292 -27.76 -14.84 4.65
C ARG A 292 -27.21 -15.96 3.79
N LYS A 293 -27.02 -17.13 4.40
CA LYS A 293 -26.61 -18.37 3.72
C LYS A 293 -27.82 -19.07 3.07
N ASP A 294 -27.57 -20.13 2.30
CA ASP A 294 -28.61 -20.96 1.62
C ASP A 294 -29.71 -21.46 2.61
N SER A 295 -29.36 -21.66 3.89
CA SER A 295 -30.31 -21.99 4.97
C SER A 295 -31.18 -20.82 5.45
N GLN A 296 -31.07 -19.66 4.80
CA GLN A 296 -31.59 -18.35 5.22
C GLN A 296 -31.07 -17.86 6.59
N GLN A 297 -30.13 -18.58 7.20
CA GLN A 297 -29.53 -18.17 8.46
C GLN A 297 -28.59 -16.98 8.22
N THR A 298 -28.74 -15.93 9.03
CA THR A 298 -27.82 -14.79 9.03
C THR A 298 -26.43 -15.23 9.47
N THR A 299 -25.37 -14.73 8.82
CA THR A 299 -23.99 -15.04 9.19
C THR A 299 -23.29 -13.85 9.87
N ARG A 300 -22.22 -14.15 10.61
CA ARG A 300 -21.32 -13.17 11.22
C ARG A 300 -19.99 -13.09 10.48
N ASP A 301 -19.84 -13.87 9.41
CA ASP A 301 -18.58 -14.03 8.71
C ASP A 301 -18.19 -12.71 8.02
N VAL A 302 -16.89 -12.42 8.06
CA VAL A 302 -16.25 -11.29 7.41
C VAL A 302 -15.10 -11.87 6.61
N LEU A 303 -15.16 -11.73 5.29
CA LEU A 303 -14.26 -12.42 4.37
C LEU A 303 -13.55 -11.39 3.50
N LEU A 304 -12.22 -11.49 3.41
CA LEU A 304 -11.38 -10.71 2.53
C LEU A 304 -10.94 -11.57 1.35
N TYR A 305 -11.06 -11.06 0.14
CA TYR A 305 -10.63 -11.75 -1.08
C TYR A 305 -9.20 -11.32 -1.44
N ASP A 306 -8.31 -12.31 -1.57
CA ASP A 306 -6.97 -12.11 -2.09
C ASP A 306 -6.95 -12.44 -3.59
N ASP A 307 -6.76 -11.42 -4.43
CA ASP A 307 -6.69 -11.54 -5.89
C ASP A 307 -5.44 -12.30 -6.37
N LYS A 308 -4.37 -12.39 -5.54
CA LYS A 308 -3.14 -13.12 -5.91
C LYS A 308 -3.30 -14.62 -5.77
N THR A 309 -3.85 -15.07 -4.64
CA THR A 309 -4.07 -16.51 -4.38
C THR A 309 -5.43 -17.01 -4.85
N ASN A 310 -6.34 -16.09 -5.19
CA ASN A 310 -7.75 -16.38 -5.49
C ASN A 310 -8.47 -17.10 -4.34
N GLN A 311 -8.14 -16.74 -3.10
CA GLN A 311 -8.69 -17.34 -1.89
C GLN A 311 -9.40 -16.31 -1.00
N TRP A 312 -10.26 -16.81 -0.12
CA TRP A 312 -10.98 -16.01 0.87
C TRP A 312 -10.37 -16.22 2.25
N LEU A 313 -9.90 -15.12 2.84
CA LEU A 313 -9.37 -15.07 4.20
C LEU A 313 -10.48 -14.67 5.17
N SER A 314 -10.58 -15.39 6.29
CA SER A 314 -11.56 -15.08 7.34
C SER A 314 -11.00 -14.06 8.32
N LEU A 315 -11.70 -12.94 8.48
CA LEU A 315 -11.41 -11.91 9.47
C LEU A 315 -12.24 -12.12 10.74
N ALA A 316 -12.04 -11.28 11.76
CA ALA A 316 -12.83 -11.35 12.98
C ALA A 316 -14.33 -11.21 12.69
N LYS A 317 -15.10 -12.16 13.23
CA LYS A 317 -16.54 -12.24 13.02
C LYS A 317 -17.24 -11.04 13.64
N LEU A 318 -18.29 -10.56 12.98
CA LEU A 318 -19.20 -9.55 13.51
C LEU A 318 -19.62 -9.92 14.94
N PRO A 319 -19.74 -8.98 15.89
CA PRO A 319 -20.14 -9.29 17.27
C PRO A 319 -21.51 -9.96 17.36
N MET A 320 -22.41 -9.62 16.43
CA MET A 320 -23.81 -10.03 16.43
C MET A 320 -24.29 -10.44 15.04
N ARG A 321 -25.29 -11.34 14.97
CA ARG A 321 -25.98 -11.67 13.72
C ARG A 321 -26.99 -10.56 13.42
N LEU A 322 -26.76 -9.83 12.33
CA LEU A 322 -27.62 -8.73 11.90
C LEU A 322 -28.33 -9.07 10.59
N TYR A 323 -29.64 -8.93 10.57
CA TYR A 323 -30.46 -9.05 9.38
C TYR A 323 -30.60 -7.68 8.70
N LYS A 324 -30.24 -7.61 7.40
CA LYS A 324 -30.34 -6.42 6.54
C LYS A 324 -29.76 -5.13 7.16
N ALA A 325 -28.60 -5.26 7.80
CA ALA A 325 -27.76 -4.12 8.16
C ALA A 325 -27.09 -3.53 6.92
N SER A 326 -26.72 -2.26 6.97
CA SER A 326 -25.92 -1.62 5.93
C SER A 326 -24.44 -1.66 6.31
N ALA A 327 -23.57 -1.99 5.36
CA ALA A 327 -22.13 -1.94 5.55
C ALA A 327 -21.52 -0.86 4.64
N VAL A 328 -20.48 -0.19 5.11
CA VAL A 328 -19.77 0.86 4.36
C VAL A 328 -18.30 0.91 4.78
N SER A 329 -17.39 1.23 3.86
CA SER A 329 -15.98 1.48 4.15
C SER A 329 -15.72 2.99 4.21
N LEU A 330 -14.98 3.42 5.22
CA LEU A 330 -14.57 4.82 5.41
C LEU A 330 -13.23 4.87 6.16
N HIS A 331 -12.27 5.65 5.67
CA HIS A 331 -10.93 5.84 6.27
C HIS A 331 -10.23 4.53 6.67
N SER A 332 -10.19 3.55 5.75
CA SER A 332 -9.58 2.22 5.98
C SER A 332 -10.22 1.39 7.10
N ASN A 333 -11.39 1.80 7.59
CA ASN A 333 -12.22 1.06 8.53
C ASN A 333 -13.52 0.61 7.85
N ILE A 334 -14.16 -0.39 8.46
CA ILE A 334 -15.45 -0.90 8.02
C ILE A 334 -16.49 -0.52 9.07
N PHE A 335 -17.61 0.03 8.64
CA PHE A 335 -18.75 0.36 9.48
C PHE A 335 -19.94 -0.51 9.12
N VAL A 336 -20.62 -1.05 10.12
CA VAL A 336 -21.89 -1.77 9.98
C VAL A 336 -22.93 -1.04 10.80
N LEU A 337 -23.94 -0.51 10.12
CA LEU A 337 -24.97 0.37 10.68
C LEU A 337 -26.31 -0.36 10.72
N GLY A 338 -26.95 -0.30 11.89
CA GLY A 338 -28.31 -0.75 12.16
C GLY A 338 -28.55 -2.24 11.88
N GLY A 339 -29.71 -2.54 11.28
CA GLY A 339 -30.16 -3.91 11.04
C GLY A 339 -30.99 -4.47 12.20
N MET A 340 -31.46 -5.71 12.03
CA MET A 340 -32.21 -6.43 13.08
C MET A 340 -31.36 -7.56 13.67
N PRO A 341 -30.96 -7.47 14.95
CA PRO A 341 -30.40 -8.58 15.70
C PRO A 341 -31.26 -9.83 15.65
N VAL A 342 -30.69 -10.92 15.13
CA VAL A 342 -31.34 -12.24 15.13
C VAL A 342 -30.91 -13.00 16.38
N SER A 343 -31.83 -13.11 17.34
CA SER A 343 -31.69 -13.86 18.60
C SER A 343 -32.96 -14.67 18.86
N ASN A 344 -32.91 -15.63 19.79
CA ASN A 344 -34.07 -16.44 20.19
C ASN A 344 -35.17 -15.62 20.90
N LYS A 345 -34.89 -14.36 21.27
CA LYS A 345 -35.86 -13.39 21.82
C LYS A 345 -36.35 -12.43 20.73
N LYS A 346 -37.44 -11.71 21.00
CA LYS A 346 -38.05 -10.71 20.08
C LYS A 346 -36.97 -9.83 19.43
N SER A 347 -36.84 -9.93 18.10
CA SER A 347 -35.86 -9.18 17.33
C SER A 347 -36.33 -7.74 17.16
N LEU A 348 -35.73 -6.82 17.92
CA LEU A 348 -35.97 -5.38 17.81
C LEU A 348 -35.04 -4.79 16.75
N VAL A 349 -35.45 -3.69 16.11
CA VAL A 349 -34.57 -2.97 15.18
C VAL A 349 -33.44 -2.32 15.99
N SER A 350 -32.21 -2.38 15.49
CA SER A 350 -31.05 -1.81 16.16
C SER A 350 -30.59 -0.53 15.48
N GLY A 351 -30.16 0.45 16.28
CA GLY A 351 -29.40 1.62 15.84
C GLY A 351 -27.91 1.49 16.12
N ASN A 352 -27.39 0.30 16.42
CA ASN A 352 -25.98 0.13 16.75
C ASN A 352 -25.10 0.38 15.51
N ILE A 353 -23.97 1.04 15.73
CA ILE A 353 -22.92 1.19 14.72
C ILE A 353 -21.68 0.43 15.20
N TYR A 354 -21.27 -0.56 14.42
CA TYR A 354 -20.07 -1.34 14.66
C TYR A 354 -18.96 -0.87 13.73
N ILE A 355 -17.81 -0.51 14.29
CA ILE A 355 -16.59 -0.19 13.53
C ILE A 355 -15.60 -1.35 13.64
N TYR A 356 -15.01 -1.75 12.52
CA TYR A 356 -13.95 -2.75 12.46
C TYR A 356 -12.65 -2.12 11.99
N SER A 357 -11.61 -2.33 12.80
CA SER A 357 -10.24 -1.96 12.48
C SER A 357 -9.52 -3.17 11.92
N LEU A 358 -9.06 -3.06 10.67
CA LEU A 358 -8.30 -4.13 10.02
C LEU A 358 -6.96 -4.39 10.74
N LYS A 359 -6.28 -3.32 11.18
CA LYS A 359 -5.00 -3.37 11.89
C LYS A 359 -5.05 -4.18 13.18
N LEU A 360 -6.14 -4.03 13.93
CA LEU A 360 -6.35 -4.76 15.19
C LEU A 360 -7.13 -6.06 15.01
N ASN A 361 -7.69 -6.30 13.82
CA ASN A 361 -8.64 -7.38 13.54
C ASN A 361 -9.75 -7.46 14.61
N GLN A 362 -10.31 -6.31 14.98
CA GLN A 362 -11.25 -6.19 16.10
C GLN A 362 -12.42 -5.26 15.78
N TRP A 363 -13.58 -5.61 16.34
CA TRP A 363 -14.80 -4.82 16.28
C TRP A 363 -14.97 -3.99 17.54
N ARG A 364 -15.47 -2.75 17.39
CA ARG A 364 -15.87 -1.86 18.48
C ARG A 364 -17.28 -1.34 18.22
N LEU A 365 -18.02 -1.12 19.29
CA LEU A 365 -19.30 -0.42 19.24
C LEU A 365 -19.03 1.07 19.44
N ILE A 366 -19.63 1.92 18.63
CA ILE A 366 -19.52 3.38 18.71
C ILE A 366 -20.91 4.02 18.87
N GLU A 367 -21.00 5.34 18.68
CA GLU A 367 -22.23 6.11 18.82
C GLU A 367 -23.38 5.50 18.00
N HIS A 368 -24.59 5.52 18.55
CA HIS A 368 -25.74 4.91 17.91
C HIS A 368 -26.34 5.85 16.84
N MET A 369 -27.01 5.25 15.86
CA MET A 369 -27.87 5.95 14.91
C MET A 369 -28.95 6.73 15.66
N LEU A 370 -29.34 7.90 15.12
CA LEU A 370 -30.44 8.68 15.70
C LEU A 370 -31.77 7.92 15.61
N VAL A 371 -31.97 7.20 14.50
CA VAL A 371 -33.17 6.39 14.27
C VAL A 371 -32.74 4.96 13.94
N PRO A 372 -33.06 3.96 14.79
CA PRO A 372 -32.86 2.55 14.51
C PRO A 372 -33.55 2.14 13.22
N ARG A 373 -32.83 1.45 12.32
CA ARG A 373 -33.35 1.09 11.00
C ARG A 373 -32.72 -0.17 10.42
N TYR A 374 -33.47 -0.90 9.59
CA TYR A 374 -32.96 -2.01 8.78
C TYR A 374 -33.46 -1.92 7.33
N SER A 375 -32.86 -2.66 6.40
CA SER A 375 -33.16 -2.54 4.95
C SER A 375 -32.89 -1.14 4.36
N HIS A 376 -32.15 -0.31 5.09
CA HIS A 376 -31.68 0.99 4.65
C HIS A 376 -30.39 0.83 3.82
N ARG A 377 -29.96 1.91 3.18
CA ARG A 377 -28.65 1.95 2.52
C ARG A 377 -27.83 3.09 3.10
N SER A 378 -26.59 2.80 3.45
CA SER A 378 -25.61 3.80 3.86
C SER A 378 -24.52 3.98 2.80
N LEU A 379 -23.95 5.17 2.75
CA LEU A 379 -22.93 5.56 1.79
C LEU A 379 -21.89 6.45 2.48
N ALA A 380 -20.61 6.18 2.21
CA ALA A 380 -19.53 7.05 2.63
C ALA A 380 -19.36 8.18 1.60
N TYR A 381 -19.28 9.41 2.09
CA TYR A 381 -18.96 10.58 1.29
C TYR A 381 -18.04 11.51 2.09
N LYS A 382 -16.79 11.66 1.62
CA LYS A 382 -15.73 12.36 2.35
C LYS A 382 -15.51 11.77 3.74
N ASN A 383 -15.82 12.52 4.81
CA ASN A 383 -15.69 12.09 6.20
C ASN A 383 -17.03 11.69 6.83
N TYR A 384 -18.08 11.61 6.02
CA TYR A 384 -19.43 11.38 6.49
C TYR A 384 -19.94 10.01 6.03
N ILE A 385 -20.75 9.37 6.88
CA ILE A 385 -21.60 8.26 6.49
C ILE A 385 -23.03 8.77 6.47
N LEU A 386 -23.69 8.70 5.32
CA LEU A 386 -25.09 9.07 5.17
C LEU A 386 -25.94 7.81 5.12
N SER A 387 -26.99 7.74 5.93
CA SER A 387 -27.92 6.61 5.98
C SER A 387 -29.29 7.03 5.45
N PHE A 388 -29.79 6.29 4.47
CA PHE A 388 -31.00 6.63 3.71
C PHE A 388 -32.09 5.56 3.88
N GLY A 389 -33.27 6.00 4.32
CA GLY A 389 -34.49 5.21 4.31
C GLY A 389 -34.46 4.00 5.25
N GLY A 390 -35.06 2.90 4.80
CA GLY A 390 -35.22 1.66 5.56
C GLY A 390 -36.52 1.60 6.36
N ILE A 391 -36.61 0.60 7.23
CA ILE A 391 -37.76 0.36 8.10
C ILE A 391 -37.37 0.68 9.54
N GLY A 392 -38.19 1.50 10.21
CA GLY A 392 -38.02 1.89 11.61
C GLY A 392 -38.57 0.86 12.61
N GLU A 393 -38.53 1.21 13.89
CA GLU A 393 -39.01 0.34 14.99
C GLU A 393 -40.51 0.05 14.91
N ASN A 394 -41.30 1.02 14.42
CA ASN A 394 -42.75 0.91 14.30
C ASN A 394 -43.20 0.30 12.96
N GLN A 395 -42.27 -0.34 12.24
CA GLN A 395 -42.50 -0.94 10.90
C GLN A 395 -42.89 0.09 9.81
N GLU A 396 -42.61 1.36 10.05
CA GLU A 396 -42.76 2.44 9.10
C GLU A 396 -41.59 2.49 8.13
N ILE A 397 -41.86 2.85 6.86
CA ILE A 397 -40.79 3.17 5.93
C ILE A 397 -40.33 4.60 6.17
N LEU A 398 -39.07 4.73 6.49
CA LEU A 398 -38.45 6.01 6.80
C LEU A 398 -38.10 6.76 5.51
N ASN A 399 -38.40 8.06 5.50
CA ASN A 399 -37.75 9.01 4.59
C ASN A 399 -36.64 9.81 5.29
N SER A 400 -36.40 9.54 6.58
CA SER A 400 -35.39 10.23 7.37
C SER A 400 -34.00 9.91 6.85
N VAL A 401 -33.14 10.92 6.87
CA VAL A 401 -31.75 10.85 6.46
C VAL A 401 -30.91 11.34 7.61
N GLU A 402 -29.90 10.58 7.96
CA GLU A 402 -28.95 10.96 9.01
C GLU A 402 -27.52 10.92 8.47
N ARG A 403 -26.68 11.74 9.07
CA ARG A 403 -25.26 11.88 8.75
C ARG A 403 -24.45 11.60 10.00
N TYR A 404 -23.62 10.56 9.96
CA TYR A 404 -22.59 10.32 10.96
C TYR A 404 -21.29 10.99 10.54
N ASP A 405 -20.71 11.81 11.41
CA ASP A 405 -19.40 12.43 11.26
C ASP A 405 -18.34 11.56 11.95
N SER A 406 -17.43 10.98 11.16
CA SER A 406 -16.38 10.10 11.70
C SER A 406 -15.27 10.84 12.45
N VAL A 407 -15.17 12.17 12.29
CA VAL A 407 -14.16 13.00 12.95
C VAL A 407 -14.58 13.32 14.38
N TYR A 408 -15.83 13.74 14.55
CA TYR A 408 -16.39 14.14 15.84
C TYR A 408 -17.19 13.05 16.54
N ASN A 409 -17.44 11.91 15.86
CA ASN A 409 -18.25 10.80 16.36
C ASN A 409 -19.66 11.25 16.77
N THR A 410 -20.32 12.03 15.91
CA THR A 410 -21.66 12.57 16.13
C THR A 410 -22.59 12.20 14.98
N CYS A 411 -23.86 11.94 15.31
CA CYS A 411 -24.92 11.75 14.34
C CYS A 411 -25.79 13.01 14.26
N GLU A 412 -26.10 13.45 13.04
CA GLU A 412 -26.94 14.61 12.78
C GLU A 412 -28.09 14.26 11.84
N SER A 413 -29.23 14.91 12.03
CA SER A 413 -30.40 14.79 11.15
C SER A 413 -30.22 15.69 9.91
N MET A 414 -30.51 15.14 8.74
CA MET A 414 -30.45 15.84 7.46
C MET A 414 -31.86 16.06 6.89
N ALA A 415 -31.96 16.76 5.76
CA ALA A 415 -33.23 16.92 5.06
C ALA A 415 -33.79 15.55 4.63
N ASN A 416 -35.07 15.33 4.91
CA ASN A 416 -35.76 14.09 4.60
C ASN A 416 -35.88 13.88 3.08
N MET A 417 -35.84 12.61 2.67
CA MET A 417 -36.08 12.21 1.29
C MET A 417 -37.52 12.58 0.87
N PRO A 418 -37.72 13.03 -0.39
CA PRO A 418 -39.06 13.25 -0.93
C PRO A 418 -39.95 12.01 -0.91
N VAL A 419 -39.38 10.83 -1.18
CA VAL A 419 -40.08 9.54 -1.19
C VAL A 419 -39.32 8.52 -0.35
N ALA A 420 -40.02 7.93 0.62
CA ALA A 420 -39.52 6.87 1.47
C ALA A 420 -39.31 5.58 0.66
N VAL A 421 -38.15 4.94 0.79
CA VAL A 421 -37.78 3.77 -0.02
C VAL A 421 -36.97 2.74 0.76
N LEU A 422 -37.11 1.47 0.36
CA LEU A 422 -36.29 0.34 0.83
C LEU A 422 -35.33 -0.12 -0.27
N HIS A 423 -34.16 -0.61 0.14
CA HIS A 423 -33.11 -1.12 -0.76
C HIS A 423 -32.80 -0.22 -1.98
N PRO A 424 -32.70 1.11 -1.84
CA PRO A 424 -32.37 1.97 -2.98
C PRO A 424 -30.94 1.68 -3.46
N ALA A 425 -30.70 1.84 -4.76
CA ALA A 425 -29.34 1.84 -5.28
C ALA A 425 -28.75 3.24 -5.09
N VAL A 426 -27.69 3.36 -4.30
CA VAL A 426 -27.15 4.66 -3.86
C VAL A 426 -25.70 4.82 -4.29
N ALA A 427 -25.36 5.98 -4.86
CA ALA A 427 -24.00 6.35 -5.23
C ALA A 427 -23.75 7.86 -5.07
N ALA A 428 -22.53 8.26 -4.71
CA ALA A 428 -22.14 9.66 -4.59
C ALA A 428 -21.22 10.07 -5.74
N LYS A 429 -21.54 11.16 -6.42
CA LYS A 429 -20.72 11.75 -7.47
C LYS A 429 -20.99 13.24 -7.60
N ASP A 430 -19.97 14.03 -7.95
CA ASP A 430 -20.10 15.48 -8.23
C ASP A 430 -20.81 16.26 -7.11
N GLN A 431 -20.45 16.00 -5.84
CA GLN A 431 -21.07 16.62 -4.63
C GLN A 431 -22.56 16.31 -4.42
N ARG A 432 -23.06 15.29 -5.11
CA ARG A 432 -24.45 14.85 -5.02
C ARG A 432 -24.51 13.37 -4.69
N VAL A 433 -25.55 12.99 -3.96
CA VAL A 433 -25.90 11.59 -3.73
C VAL A 433 -27.11 11.26 -4.57
N TYR A 434 -27.02 10.21 -5.38
CA TYR A 434 -28.08 9.76 -6.27
C TYR A 434 -28.67 8.47 -5.71
N LEU A 435 -29.99 8.46 -5.54
CA LEU A 435 -30.78 7.29 -5.15
C LEU A 435 -31.62 6.88 -6.35
N PHE A 436 -31.40 5.66 -6.82
CA PHE A 436 -32.11 5.08 -7.95
C PHE A 436 -33.05 3.98 -7.47
N GLY A 437 -34.34 4.17 -7.72
CA GLY A 437 -35.37 3.19 -7.45
C GLY A 437 -35.51 2.81 -5.99
N GLY A 438 -35.63 1.50 -5.73
CA GLY A 438 -36.00 0.94 -4.43
C GLY A 438 -37.45 0.43 -4.42
N GLU A 439 -37.90 0.03 -3.24
CA GLU A 439 -39.27 -0.49 -3.02
C GLU A 439 -40.06 0.46 -2.14
N ASP A 440 -41.36 0.59 -2.43
CA ASP A 440 -42.32 1.27 -1.55
C ASP A 440 -42.91 0.30 -0.49
N ILE A 441 -43.88 0.79 0.29
CA ILE A 441 -44.55 0.01 1.35
C ILE A 441 -45.33 -1.19 0.82
N MET A 442 -45.74 -1.13 -0.43
CA MET A 442 -46.45 -2.20 -1.12
C MET A 442 -45.49 -3.12 -1.89
N GLN A 443 -44.17 -2.98 -1.68
CA GLN A 443 -43.10 -3.69 -2.39
C GLN A 443 -43.10 -3.44 -3.90
N ASN A 444 -43.70 -2.34 -4.36
CA ASN A 444 -43.66 -1.94 -5.75
C ASN A 444 -42.34 -1.22 -6.06
N PRO A 445 -41.80 -1.40 -7.28
CA PRO A 445 -40.61 -0.70 -7.72
C PRO A 445 -40.88 0.81 -7.87
N VAL A 446 -40.12 1.61 -7.14
CA VAL A 446 -40.14 3.07 -7.28
C VAL A 446 -39.39 3.47 -8.53
N ARG A 447 -39.98 4.33 -9.37
CA ARG A 447 -39.43 4.75 -10.68
C ARG A 447 -38.93 6.19 -10.66
N LEU A 448 -38.10 6.48 -9.66
CA LEU A 448 -37.59 7.82 -9.40
C LEU A 448 -36.08 7.80 -9.22
N ILE A 449 -35.46 8.91 -9.61
CA ILE A 449 -34.11 9.28 -9.20
C ILE A 449 -34.26 10.41 -8.20
N GLN A 450 -33.79 10.19 -6.97
CA GLN A 450 -33.77 11.22 -5.92
C GLN A 450 -32.32 11.70 -5.75
N VAL A 451 -32.08 12.98 -5.97
CA VAL A 451 -30.74 13.57 -5.96
C VAL A 451 -30.61 14.50 -4.76
N TYR A 452 -29.72 14.15 -3.85
CA TYR A 452 -29.42 14.93 -2.67
C TYR A 452 -28.19 15.80 -2.89
N HIS A 453 -28.34 17.10 -2.65
CA HIS A 453 -27.23 18.05 -2.68
C HIS A 453 -26.64 18.16 -1.28
N VAL A 454 -25.50 17.53 -1.05
CA VAL A 454 -24.90 17.39 0.30
C VAL A 454 -24.65 18.75 0.94
N SER A 455 -24.09 19.71 0.20
CA SER A 455 -23.75 21.03 0.74
C SER A 455 -24.94 21.93 1.04
N ARG A 456 -26.03 21.81 0.29
CA ARG A 456 -27.23 22.63 0.46
C ARG A 456 -28.25 21.99 1.39
N ASN A 457 -28.06 20.71 1.71
CA ASN A 457 -29.02 19.90 2.43
C ASN A 457 -30.42 19.92 1.78
N THR A 458 -30.48 19.77 0.44
CA THR A 458 -31.72 19.84 -0.34
C THR A 458 -31.85 18.67 -1.31
N TRP A 459 -33.09 18.30 -1.64
CA TRP A 459 -33.41 17.22 -2.56
C TRP A 459 -34.00 17.71 -3.87
N PHE A 460 -33.70 16.99 -4.95
CA PHE A 460 -34.33 17.10 -6.25
C PHE A 460 -34.84 15.73 -6.69
N ARG A 461 -35.93 15.70 -7.46
CA ARG A 461 -36.53 14.46 -7.97
C ARG A 461 -36.59 14.48 -9.49
N MET A 462 -36.36 13.32 -10.10
CA MET A 462 -36.45 13.11 -11.53
C MET A 462 -37.16 11.79 -11.81
N GLU A 463 -38.19 11.81 -12.64
CA GLU A 463 -38.88 10.60 -13.07
C GLU A 463 -38.06 9.84 -14.12
N THR A 464 -38.15 8.52 -14.10
CA THR A 464 -37.43 7.69 -15.07
C THR A 464 -38.20 6.41 -15.38
N ARG A 465 -38.24 6.03 -16.66
CA ARG A 465 -38.83 4.75 -17.11
C ARG A 465 -37.78 3.63 -17.24
N VAL A 466 -36.50 4.01 -17.18
CA VAL A 466 -35.35 3.12 -17.42
C VAL A 466 -35.02 2.32 -16.16
N VAL A 467 -35.07 3.00 -15.01
CA VAL A 467 -34.74 2.46 -13.70
C VAL A 467 -35.95 1.72 -13.14
N LYS A 468 -35.88 0.38 -13.14
CA LYS A 468 -36.87 -0.53 -12.55
C LYS A 468 -36.22 -1.47 -11.52
N ASN A 469 -35.05 -1.09 -11.05
CA ASN A 469 -34.20 -1.92 -10.21
C ASN A 469 -34.76 -1.96 -8.78
N VAL A 470 -34.75 -3.15 -8.23
CA VAL A 470 -35.11 -3.46 -6.85
C VAL A 470 -34.00 -4.35 -6.32
N CYS A 471 -33.51 -4.04 -5.11
CA CYS A 471 -32.42 -4.78 -4.47
C CYS A 471 -31.17 -4.88 -5.35
N ALA A 472 -30.87 -3.81 -6.07
CA ALA A 472 -29.71 -3.66 -6.95
C ALA A 472 -28.72 -2.67 -6.32
N PRO A 473 -27.42 -2.99 -6.27
CA PRO A 473 -26.40 -2.02 -5.90
C PRO A 473 -26.14 -1.02 -7.03
N ALA A 474 -25.68 0.17 -6.64
CA ALA A 474 -25.06 1.14 -7.53
C ALA A 474 -23.62 1.38 -7.09
N VAL A 475 -22.72 1.56 -8.05
CA VAL A 475 -21.31 1.86 -7.81
C VAL A 475 -20.84 2.97 -8.75
N VAL A 476 -19.71 3.61 -8.43
CA VAL A 476 -19.10 4.63 -9.29
C VAL A 476 -17.87 4.04 -9.95
N ILE A 477 -17.81 4.12 -11.29
CA ILE A 477 -16.64 3.71 -12.07
C ILE A 477 -16.28 4.84 -13.02
N GLY A 478 -15.05 5.36 -12.89
CA GLY A 478 -14.61 6.54 -13.61
C GLY A 478 -15.60 7.70 -13.42
N ASP A 479 -16.14 8.19 -14.54
CA ASP A 479 -17.06 9.33 -14.60
C ASP A 479 -18.55 8.93 -14.62
N GLN A 480 -18.90 7.67 -14.35
CA GLN A 480 -20.27 7.17 -14.47
C GLN A 480 -20.74 6.43 -13.21
N ILE A 481 -22.05 6.46 -12.97
CA ILE A 481 -22.70 5.65 -11.94
C ILE A 481 -23.27 4.40 -12.59
N ILE A 482 -22.83 3.23 -12.19
CA ILE A 482 -23.28 1.96 -12.74
C ILE A 482 -24.31 1.33 -11.80
N ILE A 483 -25.50 1.04 -12.34
CA ILE A 483 -26.57 0.32 -11.66
C ILE A 483 -26.52 -1.14 -12.11
N VAL A 484 -26.41 -2.06 -11.16
CA VAL A 484 -26.14 -3.46 -11.44
C VAL A 484 -27.35 -4.33 -11.10
N GLY A 485 -28.09 -4.79 -12.11
CA GLY A 485 -29.10 -5.83 -11.94
C GLY A 485 -30.40 -5.45 -11.22
N GLY A 486 -30.82 -6.29 -10.28
CA GLY A 486 -32.13 -6.29 -9.63
C GLY A 486 -33.07 -7.32 -10.27
N TYR A 487 -34.33 -6.95 -10.54
CA TYR A 487 -35.26 -7.80 -11.32
C TYR A 487 -34.89 -7.97 -12.80
N THR A 488 -33.72 -7.49 -13.21
CA THR A 488 -33.23 -7.57 -14.59
C THR A 488 -31.80 -8.09 -14.63
N ARG A 489 -31.36 -8.55 -15.81
CA ARG A 489 -29.95 -8.86 -16.08
C ARG A 489 -29.14 -7.63 -16.54
N ARG A 490 -29.78 -6.47 -16.68
CA ARG A 490 -29.17 -5.30 -17.32
C ARG A 490 -28.22 -4.60 -16.37
N ILE A 491 -27.13 -4.11 -16.93
CA ILE A 491 -26.28 -3.10 -16.30
C ILE A 491 -26.49 -1.82 -17.08
N ILE A 492 -26.64 -0.73 -16.35
CA ILE A 492 -26.87 0.58 -16.96
C ILE A 492 -25.93 1.58 -16.29
N ALA A 493 -25.12 2.24 -17.10
CA ALA A 493 -24.30 3.36 -16.68
C ALA A 493 -25.10 4.67 -16.82
N TYR A 494 -25.03 5.53 -15.82
CA TYR A 494 -25.67 6.83 -15.80
C TYR A 494 -24.60 7.91 -15.83
N ASP A 495 -24.63 8.71 -16.89
CA ASP A 495 -23.79 9.90 -17.04
C ASP A 495 -24.43 11.08 -16.32
N THR A 496 -23.74 11.57 -15.28
CA THR A 496 -24.20 12.70 -14.46
C THR A 496 -24.13 14.04 -15.19
N LYS A 497 -23.24 14.19 -16.19
CA LYS A 497 -23.08 15.43 -16.96
C LYS A 497 -24.14 15.53 -18.04
N GLY A 498 -24.34 14.47 -18.81
CA GLY A 498 -25.32 14.39 -19.88
C GLY A 498 -26.75 14.04 -19.43
N ASN A 499 -26.94 13.60 -18.18
CA ASN A 499 -28.21 13.08 -17.66
C ASN A 499 -28.81 11.99 -18.59
N LYS A 500 -27.98 11.00 -18.93
CA LYS A 500 -28.32 9.94 -19.89
C LYS A 500 -27.92 8.58 -19.35
N PHE A 501 -28.70 7.58 -19.73
CA PHE A 501 -28.41 6.18 -19.46
C PHE A 501 -27.73 5.55 -20.68
N VAL A 502 -26.62 4.87 -20.44
CA VAL A 502 -25.85 4.09 -21.41
C VAL A 502 -25.97 2.62 -21.03
N LYS A 503 -26.23 1.76 -22.02
CA LYS A 503 -26.33 0.32 -21.81
C LYS A 503 -24.94 -0.29 -21.80
N CYS A 504 -24.66 -1.17 -20.84
CA CYS A 504 -23.46 -2.00 -20.76
C CYS A 504 -23.81 -3.47 -21.09
N ALA A 505 -22.81 -4.34 -21.21
CA ALA A 505 -23.02 -5.78 -21.37
C ALA A 505 -23.88 -6.36 -20.24
N ASP A 506 -24.92 -7.10 -20.61
CA ASP A 506 -25.85 -7.71 -19.67
C ASP A 506 -25.14 -8.81 -18.85
N MET A 507 -25.55 -8.98 -17.58
CA MET A 507 -25.22 -10.18 -16.81
C MET A 507 -25.84 -11.42 -17.45
N LYS A 508 -25.28 -12.60 -17.13
CA LYS A 508 -25.83 -13.89 -17.59
C LYS A 508 -27.27 -14.10 -17.13
N ASP A 509 -27.53 -13.91 -15.83
CA ASP A 509 -28.82 -14.15 -15.20
C ASP A 509 -29.36 -12.90 -14.48
N ARG A 510 -30.67 -12.90 -14.21
CA ARG A 510 -31.31 -11.85 -13.37
C ARG A 510 -30.87 -12.06 -11.93
N ARG A 511 -30.23 -11.05 -11.33
CA ARG A 511 -29.62 -11.16 -10.01
C ARG A 511 -30.08 -10.03 -9.08
N MET A 512 -30.61 -10.39 -7.92
CA MET A 512 -31.09 -9.47 -6.86
C MET A 512 -30.41 -9.79 -5.52
N HIS A 513 -30.41 -8.85 -4.58
CA HIS A 513 -29.80 -9.03 -3.24
C HIS A 513 -28.31 -9.42 -3.29
N HIS A 514 -27.62 -9.06 -4.36
CA HIS A 514 -26.19 -9.33 -4.54
C HIS A 514 -25.36 -8.15 -4.04
N GLY A 515 -24.09 -8.41 -3.77
CA GLY A 515 -23.10 -7.39 -3.50
C GLY A 515 -22.44 -6.89 -4.78
N ALA A 516 -22.09 -5.61 -4.84
CA ALA A 516 -21.24 -5.07 -5.89
C ALA A 516 -20.28 -4.02 -5.31
N THR A 517 -19.04 -4.04 -5.79
CA THR A 517 -18.03 -3.05 -5.44
C THR A 517 -17.04 -2.86 -6.59
N VAL A 518 -16.14 -1.88 -6.48
CA VAL A 518 -15.18 -1.53 -7.55
C VAL A 518 -13.77 -1.67 -7.04
N ILE A 519 -12.93 -2.40 -7.77
CA ILE A 519 -11.50 -2.55 -7.48
C ILE A 519 -10.74 -2.26 -8.76
N LYS A 520 -9.76 -1.35 -8.71
CA LYS A 520 -8.90 -0.96 -9.83
C LYS A 520 -9.71 -0.66 -11.10
N ASN A 521 -10.77 0.14 -10.97
CA ASN A 521 -11.73 0.49 -12.03
C ASN A 521 -12.55 -0.67 -12.63
N LYS A 522 -12.52 -1.87 -12.06
CA LYS A 522 -13.35 -3.00 -12.49
C LYS A 522 -14.47 -3.27 -11.50
N LEU A 523 -15.63 -3.66 -12.01
CA LEU A 523 -16.80 -3.98 -11.21
C LEU A 523 -16.72 -5.43 -10.75
N TYR A 524 -16.80 -5.69 -9.45
CA TYR A 524 -16.91 -7.02 -8.88
C TYR A 524 -18.31 -7.25 -8.33
N VAL A 525 -18.94 -8.35 -8.72
CA VAL A 525 -20.28 -8.78 -8.28
C VAL A 525 -20.20 -10.10 -7.54
N THR A 526 -20.81 -10.16 -6.36
CA THR A 526 -20.70 -11.28 -5.42
C THR A 526 -22.07 -11.83 -5.04
N GLY A 527 -22.23 -13.16 -5.14
CA GLY A 527 -23.39 -13.89 -4.64
C GLY A 527 -24.74 -13.37 -5.15
N GLY A 528 -25.73 -13.35 -4.28
CA GLY A 528 -27.11 -12.91 -4.53
C GLY A 528 -28.07 -14.02 -4.87
N ARG A 529 -29.28 -13.62 -5.26
CA ARG A 529 -30.36 -14.51 -5.69
C ARG A 529 -30.61 -14.37 -7.18
N CYS A 530 -30.52 -15.49 -7.88
CA CYS A 530 -30.82 -15.62 -9.28
C CYS A 530 -32.28 -16.04 -9.47
N LEU A 531 -32.99 -15.41 -10.40
CA LEU A 531 -34.25 -15.93 -10.92
C LEU A 531 -33.95 -16.59 -12.28
N THR A 532 -33.98 -17.93 -12.32
CA THR A 532 -33.72 -18.68 -13.55
C THR A 532 -34.87 -18.53 -14.54
N SER A 533 -34.65 -18.94 -15.80
CA SER A 533 -35.69 -18.95 -16.84
C SER A 533 -36.96 -19.70 -16.44
N ASP A 534 -36.83 -20.71 -15.58
CA ASP A 534 -37.95 -21.50 -15.03
C ASP A 534 -38.64 -20.85 -13.83
N ASN A 535 -38.35 -19.57 -13.54
CA ASN A 535 -38.85 -18.81 -12.39
C ASN A 535 -38.51 -19.41 -11.01
N VAL A 536 -37.45 -20.21 -10.92
CA VAL A 536 -36.93 -20.74 -9.64
C VAL A 536 -35.90 -19.76 -9.07
N ILE A 537 -36.07 -19.39 -7.80
CA ILE A 537 -35.09 -18.58 -7.07
C ILE A 537 -33.96 -19.51 -6.61
N LYS A 538 -32.72 -19.21 -7.03
CA LYS A 538 -31.50 -19.91 -6.62
C LYS A 538 -30.52 -18.95 -5.96
N ASP A 539 -30.00 -19.34 -4.80
CA ASP A 539 -28.93 -18.60 -4.13
C ASP A 539 -27.58 -18.90 -4.82
N LEU A 540 -26.77 -17.87 -5.05
CA LEU A 540 -25.51 -17.94 -5.79
C LEU A 540 -24.29 -17.78 -4.87
N ASP A 541 -23.20 -18.40 -5.28
CA ASP A 541 -21.85 -18.27 -4.71
C ASP A 541 -20.86 -17.71 -5.75
N SER A 542 -21.30 -17.15 -6.87
CA SER A 542 -20.39 -16.68 -7.92
C SER A 542 -19.72 -15.35 -7.58
N LEU A 543 -18.45 -15.23 -7.99
CA LEU A 543 -17.68 -14.00 -8.03
C LEU A 543 -17.38 -13.67 -9.51
N ASP A 544 -18.01 -12.62 -10.01
CA ASP A 544 -17.89 -12.18 -11.40
C ASP A 544 -17.28 -10.78 -11.47
N CYS A 545 -16.42 -10.54 -12.45
CA CYS A 545 -15.78 -9.24 -12.70
C CYS A 545 -16.16 -8.71 -14.08
N TYR A 546 -16.68 -7.48 -14.12
CA TYR A 546 -16.99 -6.74 -15.33
C TYR A 546 -15.94 -5.68 -15.58
N ASP A 547 -15.37 -5.71 -16.78
CA ASP A 547 -14.40 -4.74 -17.26
C ASP A 547 -15.11 -3.71 -18.16
N PRO A 548 -15.20 -2.44 -17.73
CA PRO A 548 -15.87 -1.40 -18.50
C PRO A 548 -15.11 -0.99 -19.77
N GLU A 549 -13.80 -1.24 -19.85
CA GLU A 549 -13.00 -0.87 -21.04
C GLU A 549 -13.25 -1.83 -22.20
N THR A 550 -13.39 -3.11 -21.91
CA THR A 550 -13.67 -4.15 -22.91
C THR A 550 -15.15 -4.49 -23.03
N ASP A 551 -16.00 -3.98 -22.13
CA ASP A 551 -17.43 -4.31 -22.00
C ASP A 551 -17.68 -5.83 -21.89
N THR A 552 -16.86 -6.52 -21.09
CA THR A 552 -16.93 -7.99 -20.95
C THR A 552 -16.97 -8.44 -19.50
N TRP A 553 -17.55 -9.63 -19.30
CA TRP A 553 -17.64 -10.31 -18.01
C TRP A 553 -16.65 -11.48 -17.93
N THR A 554 -15.96 -11.59 -16.80
CA THR A 554 -15.03 -12.67 -16.49
C THR A 554 -15.37 -13.31 -15.14
N PRO A 555 -15.50 -14.65 -15.05
CA PRO A 555 -15.64 -15.32 -13.77
C PRO A 555 -14.29 -15.31 -13.04
N LYS A 556 -14.27 -14.85 -11.79
CA LYS A 556 -13.04 -14.77 -10.97
C LYS A 556 -12.94 -15.92 -9.96
N GLY A 557 -14.08 -16.47 -9.54
CA GLY A 557 -14.10 -17.61 -8.62
C GLY A 557 -15.46 -17.81 -7.98
N LYS A 558 -15.45 -18.41 -6.78
CA LYS A 558 -16.64 -18.62 -5.96
C LYS A 558 -16.41 -18.16 -4.53
N LEU A 559 -17.49 -17.74 -3.88
CA LEU A 559 -17.55 -17.52 -2.45
C LEU A 559 -17.48 -18.87 -1.71
N PRO A 560 -17.05 -18.91 -0.44
CA PRO A 560 -16.99 -20.17 0.33
C PRO A 560 -18.36 -20.84 0.54
N HIS A 561 -19.44 -20.09 0.38
CA HIS A 561 -20.82 -20.55 0.44
C HIS A 561 -21.72 -19.57 -0.32
N LYS A 562 -22.89 -20.04 -0.74
CA LYS A 562 -23.93 -19.17 -1.32
C LYS A 562 -24.35 -18.11 -0.31
N LEU A 563 -24.45 -16.87 -0.77
CA LEU A 563 -24.64 -15.72 0.11
C LEU A 563 -25.44 -14.62 -0.59
N PHE A 564 -26.37 -14.00 0.11
CA PHE A 564 -27.15 -12.85 -0.36
C PHE A 564 -27.50 -11.91 0.80
N ASP A 565 -27.96 -10.68 0.51
CA ASP A 565 -28.14 -9.61 1.51
C ASP A 565 -26.86 -9.24 2.30
N HIS A 566 -25.69 -9.60 1.79
CA HIS A 566 -24.41 -9.29 2.42
C HIS A 566 -23.93 -7.88 2.06
N GLY A 567 -23.11 -7.31 2.94
CA GLY A 567 -22.29 -6.16 2.61
C GLY A 567 -21.18 -6.59 1.65
N CYS A 568 -20.94 -5.80 0.60
CA CYS A 568 -19.85 -6.00 -0.35
C CYS A 568 -19.18 -4.63 -0.53
N LEU A 569 -17.91 -4.54 -0.15
CA LEU A 569 -17.19 -3.28 -0.02
C LEU A 569 -15.78 -3.41 -0.60
N THR A 570 -15.25 -2.28 -1.04
CA THR A 570 -13.82 -2.12 -1.29
C THR A 570 -13.19 -1.46 -0.08
N LEU A 571 -12.15 -2.07 0.45
CA LEU A 571 -11.33 -1.49 1.51
C LEU A 571 -9.94 -1.18 0.96
N GLN A 572 -9.52 0.06 1.12
CA GLN A 572 -8.18 0.50 0.79
C GLN A 572 -7.32 0.46 2.06
N CYS A 573 -6.22 -0.28 2.07
CA CYS A 573 -5.29 -0.29 3.22
C CYS A 573 -3.86 -0.63 2.81
N VAL A 574 -2.88 -0.21 3.62
CA VAL A 574 -1.48 -0.65 3.48
C VAL A 574 -1.47 -2.17 3.80
N PRO A 575 -0.93 -3.03 2.92
CA PRO A 575 -0.78 -4.45 3.24
C PRO A 575 0.17 -4.58 4.45
N CYS A 576 -0.36 -5.01 5.60
CA CYS A 576 0.46 -5.36 6.75
C CYS A 576 1.08 -6.74 6.49
N SER A 577 2.39 -6.88 6.68
CA SER A 577 3.14 -8.14 6.46
C SER A 577 2.64 -9.32 7.30
N ASP A 578 1.84 -9.06 8.33
CA ASP A 578 1.39 -10.07 9.29
C ASP A 578 -0.03 -10.59 8.99
N LEU A 579 -0.71 -10.01 7.99
CA LEU A 579 -2.10 -10.35 7.63
C LEU A 579 -2.23 -11.04 6.26
N LEU A 580 -1.17 -11.04 5.45
CA LEU A 580 -1.02 -11.70 4.15
C LEU A 580 0.20 -12.60 4.21
#